data_AF-A0A2R6RGH2-F1
#
_entry.id   AF-A0A2R6RGH2-F1
#
_cell.length_a   1.000
_cell.length_b   1.000
_cell.length_c   1.000
_cell.angle_alpha   90.00
_cell.angle_beta   90.00
_cell.angle_gamma   90.00
#
_symmetry.space_group_name_H-M   'P 1'
#
loop_
_entity.id
_entity.type
_entity.pdbx_description
1 polymer ?
#
loop_
_entity_poly.entity_id
_entity_poly.type
_entity_poly.pdbx_seq_one_letter_code
_entity_poly.pdbx_strand_id
1 'polypeptide(L)'
;MGLSTISTYFLRLQSLSPNLIFKSHRRKRTYLARIANGSQPSSNGYPSVTTTQKTPFPGKPEADVVIIGSGIGGLCCAGLLARYQQDVLVLESHDLPGGAAHSFEIKDYKFDSGPSLFSGFQSRGPQANPLAQVLDALGESIPCVNYDSWMVYIPEGEFLSRIGPTEFFKDLEKYASLDAVREWKKLLDAILPMSAAAMALPPLSIRGDWGVFSTAATRYAPSLLKSFAQMGPQGALSATKLLRPFSEILDSLELKDPFIRNWIDLLSFLLAGVKSNGVLSAEMTHEYLS
;
A
#
# COMPACT_ATOMS: atom_id res chain seq x y z
N MET A 1 -28.28 27.28 33.43
CA MET A 1 -29.32 26.52 32.70
C MET A 1 -28.79 26.28 31.29
N GLY A 2 -28.48 25.10 30.79
CA GLY A 2 -28.43 23.74 31.34
C GLY A 2 -27.34 22.96 30.59
N LEU A 3 -26.71 22.02 31.29
CA LEU A 3 -25.76 21.05 30.77
C LEU A 3 -26.49 19.99 29.93
N SER A 4 -25.85 19.50 28.86
CA SER A 4 -26.08 18.12 28.42
C SER A 4 -24.79 17.48 27.92
N THR A 5 -24.15 16.78 28.86
CA THR A 5 -23.21 15.69 28.66
C THR A 5 -23.84 14.62 27.76
N ILE A 6 -23.14 14.17 26.71
CA ILE A 6 -23.49 12.93 26.01
C ILE A 6 -22.37 11.92 26.19
N SER A 7 -22.81 10.80 26.74
CA SER A 7 -22.07 9.66 27.24
C SER A 7 -21.49 8.80 26.13
N THR A 8 -20.34 8.21 26.43
CA THR A 8 -19.71 7.05 25.80
C THR A 8 -20.72 5.93 25.57
N TYR A 9 -20.88 5.45 24.33
CA TYR A 9 -21.66 4.25 24.03
C TYR A 9 -20.75 3.01 24.01
N PHE A 10 -20.97 2.14 24.99
CA PHE A 10 -20.50 0.75 25.05
C PHE A 10 -21.52 -0.11 24.28
N LEU A 11 -21.16 -0.69 23.14
CA LEU A 11 -22.02 -1.65 22.44
C LEU A 11 -21.66 -3.08 22.85
N ARG A 12 -22.52 -3.67 23.68
CA ARG A 12 -22.55 -5.09 24.06
C ARG A 12 -23.61 -5.77 23.20
N LEU A 13 -23.21 -6.58 22.22
CA LEU A 13 -24.15 -7.40 21.43
C LEU A 13 -24.16 -8.84 21.96
N GLN A 14 -25.27 -9.21 22.61
CA GLN A 14 -25.71 -10.60 22.74
C GLN A 14 -26.57 -10.95 21.52
N SER A 15 -26.33 -12.12 20.93
CA SER A 15 -27.21 -12.72 19.93
C SER A 15 -27.50 -14.17 20.31
N LEU A 16 -28.79 -14.46 20.37
CA LEU A 16 -29.43 -15.75 20.61
C LEU A 16 -29.23 -16.67 19.38
N SER A 17 -28.90 -17.94 19.63
CA SER A 17 -29.01 -19.04 18.64
C SER A 17 -30.49 -19.50 18.55
N PRO A 18 -30.94 -20.16 17.45
CA PRO A 18 -30.53 -21.55 17.18
C PRO A 18 -30.19 -21.88 15.70
N ASN A 19 -29.19 -22.76 15.57
CA ASN A 19 -29.02 -23.86 14.61
C ASN A 19 -29.01 -23.58 13.09
N LEU A 20 -27.81 -23.54 12.50
CA LEU A 20 -27.34 -24.59 11.58
C LEU A 20 -25.80 -24.53 11.45
N ILE A 21 -25.18 -25.71 11.39
CA ILE A 21 -23.77 -25.96 11.70
C ILE A 21 -22.89 -25.83 10.45
N PHE A 22 -21.91 -24.92 10.51
CA PHE A 22 -20.57 -25.11 9.95
C PHE A 22 -19.57 -24.35 10.84
N LYS A 23 -19.05 -25.01 11.88
CA LYS A 23 -18.09 -24.40 12.83
C LYS A 23 -16.67 -24.44 12.29
N SER A 24 -16.33 -23.51 11.40
CA SER A 24 -14.95 -23.02 11.30
C SER A 24 -14.73 -22.09 12.49
N HIS A 25 -14.01 -22.54 13.52
CA HIS A 25 -13.64 -21.70 14.66
C HIS A 25 -12.55 -20.70 14.25
N ARG A 26 -12.88 -19.67 13.47
CA ARG A 26 -12.10 -18.43 13.45
C ARG A 26 -12.41 -17.66 14.73
N ARG A 27 -11.65 -17.92 15.81
CA ARG A 27 -11.62 -17.00 16.96
C ARG A 27 -11.09 -15.66 16.46
N LYS A 28 -11.97 -14.66 16.27
CA LYS A 28 -11.57 -13.25 16.24
C LYS A 28 -11.02 -12.93 17.64
N ARG A 29 -9.71 -13.03 17.82
CA ARG A 29 -9.03 -12.60 19.04
C ARG A 29 -8.64 -11.14 18.79
N THR A 30 -9.27 -10.23 19.50
CA THR A 30 -8.92 -8.80 19.46
C THR A 30 -7.57 -8.65 20.14
N TYR A 31 -6.57 -8.14 19.43
CA TYR A 31 -5.26 -7.82 20.01
C TYR A 31 -5.31 -6.38 20.52
N LEU A 32 -5.02 -6.17 21.81
CA LEU A 32 -5.08 -4.84 22.42
C LEU A 32 -3.81 -4.05 22.03
N ALA A 33 -3.93 -3.14 21.07
CA ALA A 33 -2.96 -2.06 20.89
C ALA A 33 -3.27 -0.96 21.92
N ARG A 34 -2.26 -0.48 22.66
CA ARG A 34 -2.39 0.66 23.58
C ARG A 34 -1.54 1.81 23.07
N ILE A 35 -2.18 2.95 22.82
CA ILE A 35 -1.50 4.20 22.46
C ILE A 35 -1.26 4.99 23.74
N ALA A 36 -0.02 5.40 23.98
CA ALA A 36 0.36 6.10 25.21
C ALA A 36 0.06 7.61 25.19
N ASN A 37 -0.26 8.18 24.02
CA ASN A 37 -0.54 9.61 23.88
C ASN A 37 -2.02 9.92 24.10
N GLY A 38 -2.44 9.92 25.36
CA GLY A 38 -3.67 10.58 25.78
C GLY A 38 -3.36 12.02 26.17
N SER A 39 -3.55 12.99 25.27
CA SER A 39 -3.58 14.41 25.67
C SER A 39 -4.81 15.11 25.09
N GLN A 40 -5.67 15.57 26.01
CA GLN A 40 -6.73 16.55 25.75
C GLN A 40 -6.08 17.93 25.59
N PRO A 41 -6.60 18.83 24.74
CA PRO A 41 -6.04 20.16 24.58
C PRO A 41 -6.37 21.00 25.82
N SER A 42 -5.36 21.30 26.64
CA SER A 42 -5.50 22.27 27.74
C SER A 42 -4.77 23.57 27.40
N SER A 43 -5.51 24.66 27.53
CA SER A 43 -5.13 26.03 27.25
C SER A 43 -4.29 26.63 28.38
N ASN A 44 -3.33 27.47 27.98
CA ASN A 44 -2.61 28.51 28.74
C ASN A 44 -2.20 28.22 30.19
N GLY A 45 -0.88 28.07 30.39
CA GLY A 45 -0.22 28.35 31.67
C GLY A 45 1.01 27.49 31.88
N TYR A 46 2.20 28.11 31.94
CA TYR A 46 3.44 27.43 32.33
C TYR A 46 3.30 26.80 33.73
N PRO A 47 3.68 25.52 33.93
CA PRO A 47 3.97 25.01 35.24
C PRO A 47 5.45 24.63 35.41
N SER A 48 5.91 24.95 36.61
CA SER A 48 7.16 24.58 37.28
C SER A 48 7.61 23.13 37.00
N VAL A 49 8.93 22.96 36.82
CA VAL A 49 9.61 21.67 36.74
C VAL A 49 9.58 21.00 38.13
N THR A 50 8.44 20.41 38.45
CA THR A 50 8.37 19.33 39.44
C THR A 50 8.59 18.05 38.65
N THR A 51 9.63 17.28 39.00
CA THR A 51 9.88 15.95 38.45
C THR A 51 8.73 15.01 38.81
N THR A 52 7.60 15.13 38.12
CA THR A 52 6.53 14.14 38.16
C THR A 52 7.09 12.90 37.50
N GLN A 53 7.37 11.88 38.32
CA GLN A 53 7.62 10.52 37.89
C GLN A 53 6.64 10.18 36.77
N LYS A 54 7.14 10.01 35.54
CA LYS A 54 6.36 9.46 34.45
C LYS A 54 5.79 8.14 34.97
N THR A 55 4.47 8.05 35.02
CA THR A 55 3.77 6.83 35.40
C THR A 55 4.42 5.64 34.69
N PRO A 56 4.79 4.56 35.42
CA PRO A 56 5.40 3.40 34.80
C PRO A 56 4.49 2.91 33.68
N PHE A 57 5.08 2.66 32.51
CA PHE A 57 4.33 2.15 31.37
C PHE A 57 3.58 0.88 31.81
N PRO A 58 2.25 0.81 31.71
CA PRO A 58 1.50 -0.36 32.14
C PRO A 58 1.75 -1.50 31.13
N GLY A 59 2.77 -2.30 31.39
CA GLY A 59 3.24 -3.41 30.56
C GLY A 59 4.41 -4.13 31.22
N LYS A 60 4.88 -5.22 30.62
CA LYS A 60 6.13 -5.83 31.06
C LYS A 60 7.29 -4.86 30.75
N PRO A 61 8.36 -4.83 31.57
CA PRO A 61 9.54 -4.00 31.31
C PRO A 61 10.35 -4.47 30.09
N GLU A 62 10.07 -5.68 29.60
CA GLU A 62 10.77 -6.34 28.50
C GLU A 62 9.76 -6.72 27.41
N ALA A 63 10.23 -6.73 26.16
CA ALA A 63 9.48 -7.20 24.99
C ALA A 63 10.38 -8.16 24.19
N ASP A 64 9.76 -9.13 23.52
CA ASP A 64 10.48 -10.08 22.65
C ASP A 64 10.99 -9.36 21.39
N VAL A 65 10.23 -8.38 20.89
CA VAL A 65 10.55 -7.61 19.69
C VAL A 65 10.27 -6.12 19.92
N VAL A 66 11.24 -5.28 19.57
CA VAL A 66 11.08 -3.81 19.52
C VAL A 66 11.06 -3.36 18.06
N ILE A 67 10.02 -2.62 17.68
CA ILE A 67 9.85 -2.01 16.37
C ILE A 67 9.98 -0.50 16.53
N ILE A 68 10.87 0.11 15.76
CA ILE A 68 11.07 1.55 15.73
C ILE A 68 10.33 2.10 14.51
N GLY A 69 9.34 2.96 14.74
CA GLY A 69 8.45 3.55 13.74
C GLY A 69 7.11 2.81 13.64
N SER A 70 6.02 3.59 13.70
CA SER A 70 4.64 3.12 13.60
C SER A 70 3.98 3.49 12.25
N GLY A 71 4.78 3.55 11.19
CA GLY A 71 4.28 3.59 9.82
C GLY A 71 3.56 2.30 9.42
N ILE A 72 2.91 2.29 8.25
CA ILE A 72 2.19 1.11 7.72
C ILE A 72 3.04 -0.16 7.83
N GLY A 73 4.30 -0.14 7.37
CA GLY A 73 5.19 -1.30 7.44
C GLY A 73 5.47 -1.78 8.87
N GLY A 74 5.73 -0.86 9.79
CA GLY A 74 5.98 -1.17 11.20
C GLY A 74 4.74 -1.75 11.89
N LEU A 75 3.56 -1.19 11.63
CA LEU A 75 2.29 -1.69 12.16
C LEU A 75 1.90 -3.04 11.55
N CYS A 76 2.15 -3.27 10.25
CA CYS A 76 1.97 -4.57 9.61
C CYS A 76 2.86 -5.63 10.27
N CYS A 77 4.14 -5.31 10.49
CA CYS A 77 5.09 -6.19 11.19
C CYS A 77 4.60 -6.50 12.62
N ALA A 78 4.26 -5.46 13.38
CA ALA A 78 3.77 -5.58 14.75
C ALA A 78 2.52 -6.45 14.85
N GLY A 79 1.53 -6.20 14.00
CA GLY A 79 0.28 -6.96 13.97
C GLY A 79 0.52 -8.43 13.67
N LEU A 80 1.37 -8.75 12.69
CA LEU A 80 1.68 -10.13 12.33
C LEU A 80 2.43 -10.85 13.47
N LEU A 81 3.42 -10.21 14.08
CA LEU A 81 4.16 -10.78 15.23
C LEU A 81 3.26 -10.98 16.45
N ALA A 82 2.41 -10.00 16.77
CA ALA A 82 1.41 -10.12 17.84
C ALA A 82 0.43 -11.27 17.57
N ARG A 83 0.04 -11.49 16.30
CA ARG A 83 -0.78 -12.65 15.90
C ARG A 83 -0.08 -13.98 16.21
N TYR A 84 1.25 -14.03 16.06
CA TYR A 84 2.10 -15.16 16.45
C TYR A 84 2.44 -15.20 17.95
N GLN A 85 1.77 -14.40 18.78
CA GLN A 85 1.91 -14.37 20.24
C GLN A 85 3.28 -13.91 20.73
N GLN A 86 4.00 -13.11 19.94
CA GLN A 86 5.18 -12.40 20.39
C GLN A 86 4.80 -11.15 21.20
N ASP A 87 5.59 -10.81 22.22
CA ASP A 87 5.48 -9.54 22.94
C ASP A 87 6.18 -8.43 22.14
N VAL A 88 5.40 -7.51 21.57
CA VAL A 88 5.91 -6.50 20.62
C VAL A 88 5.72 -5.09 21.19
N LEU A 89 6.82 -4.34 21.26
CA LEU A 89 6.83 -2.91 21.60
C LEU A 89 7.06 -2.09 20.33
N VAL A 90 6.13 -1.19 20.00
CA VAL A 90 6.29 -0.23 18.90
C VAL A 90 6.60 1.15 19.47
N LEU A 91 7.70 1.74 19.03
CA LEU A 91 8.15 3.08 19.44
C LEU A 91 7.95 4.05 18.29
N GLU A 92 7.18 5.10 18.53
CA GLU A 92 6.94 6.18 17.57
C GLU A 92 7.49 7.49 18.11
N SER A 93 8.14 8.26 17.23
CA SER A 93 8.64 9.60 17.51
C SER A 93 7.53 10.67 17.43
N HIS A 94 6.54 10.45 16.57
CA HIS A 94 5.36 11.29 16.42
C HIS A 94 4.34 11.06 17.52
N ASP A 95 3.40 11.99 17.63
CA ASP A 95 2.26 11.96 18.53
C ASP A 95 1.17 10.95 18.07
N LEU A 96 1.12 10.67 16.77
CA LEU A 96 0.16 9.76 16.14
C LEU A 96 0.84 8.63 15.36
N PRO A 97 0.23 7.43 15.32
CA PRO A 97 0.68 6.37 14.43
C PRO A 97 0.26 6.60 12.98
N GLY A 98 0.93 5.92 12.05
CA GLY A 98 0.62 5.96 10.61
C GLY A 98 1.81 6.35 9.74
N GLY A 99 2.81 7.04 10.30
CA GLY A 99 3.96 7.54 9.53
C GLY A 99 3.50 8.47 8.41
N ALA A 100 3.95 8.24 7.18
CA ALA A 100 3.49 9.01 6.02
C ALA A 100 1.98 8.86 5.72
N ALA A 101 1.35 7.77 6.18
CA ALA A 101 -0.07 7.52 6.00
C ALA A 101 -0.87 7.97 7.23
N HIS A 102 -0.70 9.22 7.62
CA HIS A 102 -1.55 9.87 8.61
C HIS A 102 -2.45 10.90 7.95
N SER A 103 -3.52 11.28 8.64
CA SER A 103 -4.31 12.44 8.29
C SER A 103 -4.14 13.51 9.36
N PHE A 104 -4.32 14.77 8.99
CA PHE A 104 -4.39 15.89 9.93
C PHE A 104 -5.59 16.77 9.60
N GLU A 105 -6.04 17.55 10.58
CA GLU A 105 -7.20 18.41 10.45
C GLU A 105 -6.76 19.87 10.53
N ILE A 106 -7.22 20.67 9.57
CA ILE A 106 -7.09 22.13 9.61
C ILE A 106 -8.50 22.71 9.52
N LYS A 107 -8.95 23.35 10.61
CA LYS A 107 -10.35 23.78 10.77
C LYS A 107 -11.28 22.57 10.63
N ASP A 108 -12.28 22.64 9.76
CA ASP A 108 -13.27 21.59 9.52
C ASP A 108 -12.89 20.66 8.33
N TYR A 109 -11.64 20.75 7.85
CA TYR A 109 -11.15 19.95 6.72
C TYR A 109 -10.10 18.95 7.17
N LYS A 110 -10.24 17.72 6.69
CA LYS A 110 -9.30 16.63 6.91
C LYS A 110 -8.44 16.43 5.65
N PHE A 111 -7.13 16.37 5.86
CA PHE A 111 -6.13 16.21 4.80
C PHE A 111 -5.28 14.98 5.08
N ASP A 112 -4.89 14.27 4.04
CA ASP A 112 -3.93 13.17 4.14
C ASP A 112 -2.50 13.70 3.92
N SER A 113 -1.55 13.24 4.72
CA SER A 113 -0.14 13.66 4.64
C SER A 113 0.68 12.88 3.60
N GLY A 114 0.13 11.78 3.08
CA GLY A 114 0.84 10.87 2.19
C GLY A 114 -0.13 10.09 1.29
N PRO A 115 -0.06 8.75 1.24
CA PRO A 115 -0.85 7.99 0.28
C PRO A 115 -2.35 8.14 0.54
N SER A 116 -3.05 8.76 -0.41
CA SER A 116 -4.51 8.89 -0.43
C SER A 116 -5.19 7.86 -1.33
N LEU A 117 -4.40 7.11 -2.11
CA LEU A 117 -4.85 6.17 -3.12
C LEU A 117 -4.20 4.79 -2.88
N PHE A 118 -5.01 3.73 -2.88
CA PHE A 118 -4.55 2.35 -2.68
C PHE A 118 -5.05 1.46 -3.82
N SER A 119 -4.25 1.32 -4.86
CA SER A 119 -4.57 0.50 -6.04
C SER A 119 -4.76 -0.98 -5.65
N GLY A 120 -5.80 -1.60 -6.21
CA GLY A 120 -6.09 -3.02 -5.99
C GLY A 120 -6.44 -3.45 -4.56
N PHE A 121 -6.83 -2.53 -3.67
CA PHE A 121 -7.08 -2.84 -2.25
C PHE A 121 -8.25 -3.82 -2.02
N GLN A 122 -9.27 -3.72 -2.88
CA GLN A 122 -10.41 -4.65 -2.88
C GLN A 122 -10.18 -5.88 -3.76
N SER A 123 -9.10 -5.91 -4.55
CA SER A 123 -8.74 -7.06 -5.37
C SER A 123 -8.42 -8.27 -4.49
N ARG A 124 -8.71 -9.48 -5.00
CA ARG A 124 -8.47 -10.75 -4.31
C ARG A 124 -7.71 -11.71 -5.23
N GLY A 125 -6.93 -12.62 -4.64
CA GLY A 125 -6.08 -13.56 -5.38
C GLY A 125 -4.62 -13.06 -5.52
N PRO A 126 -3.87 -13.54 -6.53
CA PRO A 126 -2.47 -13.12 -6.76
C PRO A 126 -2.28 -11.63 -6.98
N GLN A 127 -3.35 -10.93 -7.38
CA GLN A 127 -3.40 -9.48 -7.59
C GLN A 127 -3.83 -8.68 -6.36
N ALA A 128 -4.01 -9.32 -5.21
CA ALA A 128 -4.41 -8.61 -4.00
C ALA A 128 -3.30 -7.68 -3.53
N ASN A 129 -3.66 -6.44 -3.25
CA ASN A 129 -2.77 -5.46 -2.63
C ASN A 129 -2.07 -6.06 -1.40
N PRO A 130 -0.74 -5.88 -1.22
CA PRO A 130 0.01 -6.49 -0.11
C PRO A 130 -0.54 -6.11 1.27
N LEU A 131 -0.96 -4.86 1.45
CA LEU A 131 -1.56 -4.38 2.69
C LEU A 131 -2.91 -5.08 2.94
N ALA A 132 -3.72 -5.29 1.90
CA ALA A 132 -4.96 -6.05 2.02
C ALA A 132 -4.70 -7.51 2.46
N GLN A 133 -3.63 -8.14 1.97
CA GLN A 133 -3.24 -9.49 2.41
C GLN A 133 -2.87 -9.53 3.90
N VAL A 134 -2.17 -8.51 4.41
CA VAL A 134 -1.85 -8.38 5.84
C VAL A 134 -3.12 -8.18 6.66
N LEU A 135 -4.04 -7.30 6.24
CA LEU A 135 -5.30 -7.07 6.94
C LEU A 135 -6.17 -8.33 6.97
N ASP A 136 -6.27 -9.06 5.86
CA ASP A 136 -6.94 -10.35 5.78
C ASP A 136 -6.30 -11.36 6.75
N ALA A 137 -4.96 -11.38 6.84
CA ALA A 137 -4.24 -12.21 7.78
C ALA A 137 -4.55 -11.81 9.23
N LEU A 138 -4.71 -10.52 9.54
CA LEU A 138 -5.08 -10.04 10.88
C LEU A 138 -6.58 -10.19 11.18
N GLY A 139 -7.41 -10.37 10.15
CA GLY A 139 -8.87 -10.40 10.28
C GLY A 139 -9.50 -9.01 10.41
N GLU A 140 -8.79 -7.99 9.95
CA GLU A 140 -9.19 -6.58 9.95
C GLU A 140 -9.71 -6.17 8.57
N SER A 141 -10.57 -5.15 8.55
CA SER A 141 -11.12 -4.58 7.31
C SER A 141 -11.26 -3.08 7.43
N ILE A 142 -10.92 -2.36 6.37
CA ILE A 142 -10.99 -0.90 6.32
C ILE A 142 -12.09 -0.50 5.33
N PRO A 143 -12.99 0.45 5.68
CA PRO A 143 -13.92 1.02 4.71
C PRO A 143 -13.17 1.66 3.55
N CYS A 144 -13.48 1.26 2.33
CA CYS A 144 -12.85 1.79 1.13
C CYS A 144 -13.91 2.41 0.23
N VAL A 145 -13.64 3.63 -0.23
CA VAL A 145 -14.42 4.28 -1.27
C VAL A 145 -13.72 4.02 -2.60
N ASN A 146 -14.46 3.45 -3.55
CA ASN A 146 -13.94 3.20 -4.88
C ASN A 146 -14.06 4.48 -5.72
N TYR A 147 -12.99 4.82 -6.40
CA TYR A 147 -12.93 5.83 -7.45
C TYR A 147 -12.35 5.16 -8.70
N ASP A 148 -12.90 5.49 -9.86
CA ASP A 148 -12.49 4.93 -11.17
C ASP A 148 -11.95 6.02 -12.09
N SER A 149 -11.80 7.24 -11.59
CA SER A 149 -11.42 8.41 -12.36
C SER A 149 -10.82 9.52 -11.50
N TRP A 150 -10.01 10.36 -12.15
CA TRP A 150 -9.47 11.59 -11.57
C TRP A 150 -9.45 12.70 -12.61
N MET A 151 -9.57 13.94 -12.13
CA MET A 151 -9.44 15.10 -13.00
C MET A 151 -7.96 15.40 -13.25
N VAL A 152 -7.59 15.54 -14.51
CA VAL A 152 -6.24 15.90 -14.96
C VAL A 152 -6.25 17.35 -15.41
N TYR A 153 -5.31 18.14 -14.88
CA TYR A 153 -5.05 19.52 -15.29
C TYR A 153 -3.63 19.61 -15.82
N ILE A 154 -3.48 19.75 -17.13
CA ILE A 154 -2.19 19.91 -17.81
C ILE A 154 -2.24 21.13 -18.76
N PRO A 155 -1.10 21.67 -19.20
CA PRO A 155 -1.07 22.81 -20.13
C PRO A 155 -1.88 22.59 -21.42
N GLU A 156 -1.98 21.35 -21.89
CA GLU A 156 -2.69 20.94 -23.09
C GLU A 156 -4.22 20.85 -22.91
N GLY A 157 -4.71 20.81 -21.67
CA GLY A 157 -6.13 20.81 -21.37
C GLY A 157 -6.53 20.19 -20.03
N GLU A 158 -7.83 20.13 -19.83
CA GLU A 158 -8.48 19.49 -18.69
C GLU A 158 -9.32 18.30 -19.18
N PHE A 159 -9.17 17.15 -18.50
CA PHE A 159 -9.96 15.96 -18.79
C PHE A 159 -10.10 15.03 -17.60
N LEU A 160 -11.23 14.32 -17.56
CA LEU A 160 -11.47 13.26 -16.60
C LEU A 160 -10.84 11.97 -17.12
N SER A 161 -9.68 11.61 -16.58
CA SER A 161 -8.99 10.36 -16.90
C SER A 161 -9.59 9.23 -16.08
N ARG A 162 -9.95 8.11 -16.73
CA ARG A 162 -10.38 6.90 -16.04
C ARG A 162 -9.21 5.96 -15.77
N ILE A 163 -9.32 5.18 -14.70
CA ILE A 163 -8.37 4.12 -14.36
C ILE A 163 -8.56 2.97 -15.35
N GLY A 164 -7.50 2.67 -16.09
CA GLY A 164 -7.46 1.52 -17.00
C GLY A 164 -6.64 1.78 -18.26
N PRO A 165 -5.97 0.75 -18.80
CA PRO A 165 -4.99 0.90 -19.88
C PRO A 165 -5.61 1.39 -21.21
N THR A 166 -6.92 1.21 -21.40
CA THR A 166 -7.58 1.45 -22.69
C THR A 166 -8.24 2.82 -22.79
N GLU A 167 -8.61 3.45 -21.68
CA GLU A 167 -9.33 4.74 -21.73
C GLU A 167 -8.38 5.90 -22.01
N PHE A 168 -7.12 5.80 -21.57
CA PHE A 168 -6.10 6.82 -21.79
C PHE A 168 -5.76 7.03 -23.29
N PHE A 169 -6.00 6.04 -24.16
CA PHE A 169 -5.82 6.23 -25.60
C PHE A 169 -6.69 7.34 -26.18
N LYS A 170 -7.94 7.47 -25.70
CA LYS A 170 -8.87 8.52 -26.16
C LYS A 170 -8.38 9.90 -25.71
N ASP A 171 -7.81 9.97 -24.51
CA ASP A 171 -7.25 11.20 -23.97
C ASP A 171 -5.99 11.60 -24.75
N LEU A 172 -5.12 10.66 -25.08
CA LEU A 172 -3.95 10.90 -25.94
C LEU A 172 -4.33 11.35 -27.35
N GLU A 173 -5.34 10.74 -27.96
CA GLU A 173 -5.84 11.15 -29.29
C GLU A 173 -6.38 12.58 -29.28
N LYS A 174 -7.02 13.00 -28.18
CA LYS A 174 -7.68 14.30 -28.07
C LYS A 174 -6.75 15.42 -27.61
N TYR A 175 -5.86 15.15 -26.66
CA TYR A 175 -5.07 16.17 -25.96
C TYR A 175 -3.56 16.10 -26.25
N ALA A 176 -3.07 15.04 -26.89
CA ALA A 176 -1.67 14.89 -27.26
C ALA A 176 -1.52 14.78 -28.78
N SER A 177 -1.18 13.59 -29.30
CA SER A 177 -0.90 13.36 -30.71
C SER A 177 -1.11 11.90 -31.10
N LEU A 178 -1.25 11.62 -32.41
CA LEU A 178 -1.26 10.24 -32.92
C LEU A 178 0.10 9.54 -32.74
N ASP A 179 1.18 10.28 -32.58
CA ASP A 179 2.50 9.74 -32.23
C ASP A 179 2.52 9.29 -30.76
N ALA A 180 1.97 10.10 -29.86
CA ALA A 180 1.82 9.77 -28.45
C ALA A 180 1.00 8.49 -28.25
N VAL A 181 -0.11 8.34 -28.99
CA VAL A 181 -0.93 7.11 -28.99
C VAL A 181 -0.11 5.88 -29.42
N ARG A 182 0.70 6.00 -30.48
CA ARG A 182 1.55 4.92 -30.97
C ARG A 182 2.64 4.56 -29.98
N GLU A 183 3.28 5.56 -29.39
CA GLU A 183 4.33 5.37 -28.38
C GLU A 183 3.79 4.76 -27.08
N TRP A 184 2.62 5.21 -26.63
CA TRP A 184 1.93 4.62 -25.48
C TRP A 184 1.60 3.15 -25.72
N LYS A 185 1.11 2.81 -26.91
CA LYS A 185 0.86 1.40 -27.28
C LYS A 185 2.15 0.57 -27.22
N LYS A 186 3.24 1.06 -27.80
CA LYS A 186 4.55 0.38 -27.74
C LYS A 186 5.01 0.15 -26.30
N LEU A 187 4.79 1.13 -25.43
CA LEU A 187 5.09 1.01 -24.01
C LEU A 187 4.26 -0.10 -23.37
N LEU A 188 2.93 -0.06 -23.52
CA LEU A 188 2.02 -1.07 -22.96
C LEU A 188 2.35 -2.49 -23.44
N ASP A 189 2.61 -2.66 -24.73
CA ASP A 189 2.99 -3.96 -25.32
C ASP A 189 4.28 -4.54 -24.69
N ALA A 190 5.20 -3.67 -24.26
CA ALA A 190 6.42 -4.08 -23.57
C ALA A 190 6.19 -4.37 -22.08
N ILE A 191 5.46 -3.51 -21.36
CA ILE A 191 5.38 -3.57 -19.90
C ILE A 191 4.32 -4.52 -19.36
N LEU A 192 3.20 -4.73 -20.06
CA LEU A 192 2.11 -5.58 -19.58
C LEU A 192 2.56 -7.05 -19.37
N PRO A 193 3.36 -7.68 -20.27
CA PRO A 193 3.89 -9.01 -20.02
C PRO A 193 4.84 -9.07 -18.81
N MET A 194 5.68 -8.04 -18.65
CA MET A 194 6.64 -7.97 -17.53
C MET A 194 5.93 -7.85 -16.19
N SER A 195 4.89 -7.02 -16.14
CA SER A 195 4.11 -6.81 -14.95
C SER A 195 3.23 -8.03 -14.60
N ALA A 196 2.64 -8.71 -15.60
CA ALA A 196 1.97 -9.99 -15.36
C ALA A 196 2.91 -11.05 -14.75
N ALA A 197 4.18 -11.07 -15.16
CA ALA A 197 5.20 -11.94 -14.58
C ALA A 197 5.57 -11.53 -13.14
N ALA A 198 5.70 -10.23 -12.86
CA ALA A 198 5.96 -9.72 -11.50
C ALA A 198 4.83 -10.07 -10.52
N MET A 199 3.57 -9.94 -10.96
CA MET A 199 2.38 -10.28 -10.17
C MET A 199 2.22 -11.78 -9.89
N ALA A 200 2.85 -12.64 -10.70
CA ALA A 200 2.84 -14.08 -10.49
C ALA A 200 3.68 -14.52 -9.27
N LEU A 201 4.44 -13.60 -8.67
CA LEU A 201 5.21 -13.79 -7.44
C LEU A 201 4.53 -13.02 -6.29
N PRO A 202 3.64 -13.66 -5.50
CA PRO A 202 2.99 -12.99 -4.38
C PRO A 202 4.07 -12.45 -3.41
N PRO A 203 4.00 -11.20 -2.94
CA PRO A 203 5.00 -10.65 -2.01
C PRO A 203 5.14 -11.48 -0.72
N LEU A 204 4.06 -12.11 -0.24
CA LEU A 204 4.09 -13.06 0.89
C LEU A 204 4.90 -14.34 0.63
N SER A 205 5.27 -14.65 -0.62
CA SER A 205 6.11 -15.80 -0.96
C SER A 205 7.61 -15.54 -0.78
N ILE A 206 8.01 -14.26 -0.61
CA ILE A 206 9.38 -13.87 -0.31
C ILE A 206 9.54 -13.85 1.22
N ARG A 207 9.61 -15.04 1.80
CA ARG A 207 9.99 -15.22 3.21
C ARG A 207 11.44 -15.73 3.22
N GLY A 208 12.29 -15.16 4.07
CA GLY A 208 13.73 -15.45 4.09
C GLY A 208 14.13 -16.80 4.70
N ASP A 209 13.19 -17.74 4.85
CA ASP A 209 13.42 -19.05 5.46
C ASP A 209 13.48 -20.18 4.42
N TRP A 210 14.33 -21.18 4.67
CA TRP A 210 14.50 -22.36 3.81
C TRP A 210 13.19 -23.17 3.61
N GLY A 211 12.17 -22.92 4.44
CA GLY A 211 10.82 -23.46 4.31
C GLY A 211 10.05 -22.96 3.08
N VAL A 212 10.47 -21.86 2.45
CA VAL A 212 9.90 -21.36 1.17
C VAL A 212 10.19 -22.33 0.02
N PHE A 213 11.36 -22.96 -0.02
CA PHE A 213 11.65 -23.92 -1.09
C PHE A 213 10.70 -25.11 -1.09
N SER A 214 10.13 -25.51 0.06
CA SER A 214 9.19 -26.62 0.09
C SER A 214 7.74 -26.18 -0.19
N THR A 215 7.30 -25.02 0.29
CA THR A 215 5.92 -24.53 0.13
C THR A 215 5.71 -23.69 -1.13
N ALA A 216 6.65 -22.83 -1.50
CA ALA A 216 6.58 -22.05 -2.73
C ALA A 216 6.91 -22.89 -3.96
N ALA A 217 7.86 -23.84 -3.88
CA ALA A 217 8.12 -24.71 -5.03
C ALA A 217 6.96 -25.67 -5.30
N THR A 218 6.32 -26.26 -4.29
CA THR A 218 5.18 -27.17 -4.57
C THR A 218 3.95 -26.45 -5.12
N ARG A 219 3.67 -25.22 -4.68
CA ARG A 219 2.44 -24.50 -5.04
C ARG A 219 2.60 -23.56 -6.24
N TYR A 220 3.78 -22.97 -6.42
CA TYR A 220 4.06 -21.97 -7.45
C TYR A 220 5.14 -22.39 -8.45
N ALA A 221 5.90 -23.48 -8.25
CA ALA A 221 6.83 -23.93 -9.29
C ALA A 221 6.14 -24.25 -10.62
N PRO A 222 4.91 -24.79 -10.71
CA PRO A 222 4.30 -25.01 -12.02
C PRO A 222 4.03 -23.71 -12.78
N SER A 223 3.56 -22.65 -12.10
CA SER A 223 3.31 -21.35 -12.75
C SER A 223 4.60 -20.58 -13.01
N LEU A 224 5.57 -20.64 -12.10
CA LEU A 224 6.88 -20.03 -12.27
C LEU A 224 7.69 -20.74 -13.34
N LEU A 225 7.79 -22.06 -13.33
CA LEU A 225 8.48 -22.83 -14.36
C LEU A 225 7.82 -22.64 -15.72
N LYS A 226 6.48 -22.55 -15.79
CA LYS A 226 5.77 -22.20 -17.03
C LYS A 226 6.08 -20.77 -17.48
N SER A 227 6.10 -19.80 -16.56
CA SER A 227 6.42 -18.40 -16.88
C SER A 227 7.88 -18.23 -17.31
N PHE A 228 8.83 -18.88 -16.62
CA PHE A 228 10.25 -18.92 -16.96
C PHE A 228 10.52 -19.69 -18.26
N ALA A 229 9.83 -20.81 -18.50
CA ALA A 229 9.94 -21.57 -19.76
C ALA A 229 9.33 -20.79 -20.93
N GLN A 230 8.24 -20.05 -20.72
CA GLN A 230 7.67 -19.14 -21.72
C GLN A 230 8.55 -17.90 -21.97
N MET A 231 9.31 -17.47 -20.96
CA MET A 231 10.20 -16.30 -21.04
C MET A 231 11.56 -16.59 -21.72
N GLY A 232 12.01 -17.84 -21.77
CA GLY A 232 13.27 -18.24 -22.41
C GLY A 232 14.53 -17.55 -21.81
N PRO A 233 15.71 -17.72 -22.42
CA PRO A 233 16.95 -17.08 -21.96
C PRO A 233 16.92 -15.54 -22.02
N GLN A 234 15.97 -14.94 -22.75
CA GLN A 234 15.73 -13.49 -22.74
C GLN A 234 15.05 -13.00 -21.46
N GLY A 235 14.27 -13.83 -20.76
CA GLY A 235 13.60 -13.45 -19.51
C GLY A 235 14.54 -13.20 -18.33
N ALA A 236 15.65 -13.94 -18.26
CA ALA A 236 16.68 -13.71 -17.24
C ALA A 236 17.35 -12.32 -17.42
N LEU A 237 17.51 -11.87 -18.67
CA LEU A 237 17.98 -10.53 -18.98
C LEU A 237 16.90 -9.47 -18.67
N SER A 238 15.62 -9.75 -18.95
CA SER A 238 14.51 -8.87 -18.58
C SER A 238 14.34 -8.69 -17.07
N ALA A 239 14.66 -9.70 -16.25
CA ALA A 239 14.64 -9.56 -14.80
C ALA A 239 15.68 -8.53 -14.30
N THR A 240 16.84 -8.43 -14.95
CA THR A 240 17.83 -7.39 -14.61
C THR A 240 17.37 -5.98 -15.02
N LYS A 241 16.56 -5.87 -16.08
CA LYS A 241 15.95 -4.58 -16.48
C LYS A 241 14.97 -4.04 -15.44
N LEU A 242 14.31 -4.91 -14.67
CA LEU A 242 13.41 -4.50 -13.59
C LEU A 242 14.14 -3.73 -12.47
N LEU A 243 15.43 -4.00 -12.28
CA LEU A 243 16.28 -3.33 -11.28
C LEU A 243 16.98 -2.07 -11.82
N ARG A 244 16.75 -1.73 -13.10
CA ARG A 244 17.34 -0.55 -13.74
C ARG A 244 16.35 0.62 -13.73
N PRO A 245 16.85 1.86 -13.88
CA PRO A 245 16.00 3.04 -14.08
C PRO A 245 14.98 2.81 -15.19
N PHE A 246 13.73 3.24 -14.96
CA PHE A 246 12.66 3.08 -15.94
C PHE A 246 12.93 3.78 -17.27
N SER A 247 13.71 4.88 -17.24
CA SER A 247 14.16 5.58 -18.45
C SER A 247 14.88 4.68 -19.45
N GLU A 248 15.63 3.66 -19.00
CA GLU A 248 16.31 2.72 -19.90
C GLU A 248 15.31 1.91 -20.75
N ILE A 249 14.13 1.60 -20.20
CA ILE A 249 13.06 0.94 -20.96
C ILE A 249 12.51 1.90 -22.01
N LEU A 250 12.24 3.15 -21.64
CA LEU A 250 11.74 4.18 -22.56
C LEU A 250 12.71 4.44 -23.72
N ASP A 251 14.01 4.50 -23.42
CA ASP A 251 15.07 4.69 -24.40
C ASP A 251 15.21 3.48 -25.31
N SER A 252 15.10 2.26 -24.77
CA SER A 252 15.15 1.02 -25.57
C SER A 252 13.97 0.85 -26.53
N LEU A 253 12.84 1.49 -26.22
CA LEU A 253 11.65 1.52 -27.09
C LEU A 253 11.65 2.73 -28.04
N GLU A 254 12.68 3.56 -27.98
CA GLU A 254 12.84 4.80 -28.73
C GLU A 254 11.64 5.75 -28.59
N LEU A 255 11.06 5.85 -27.39
CA LEU A 255 9.96 6.79 -27.14
C LEU A 255 10.51 8.22 -27.19
N LYS A 256 10.00 9.08 -28.05
CA LYS A 256 10.52 10.45 -28.27
C LYS A 256 9.44 11.51 -28.13
N ASP A 257 8.17 11.13 -28.07
CA ASP A 257 7.07 12.07 -27.92
C ASP A 257 7.21 12.81 -26.57
N PRO A 258 7.28 14.15 -26.57
CA PRO A 258 7.48 14.93 -25.35
C PRO A 258 6.33 14.76 -24.35
N PHE A 259 5.10 14.59 -24.83
CA PHE A 259 3.95 14.38 -23.96
C PHE A 259 4.10 13.06 -23.22
N ILE A 260 4.44 11.97 -23.91
CA ILE A 260 4.63 10.65 -23.30
C ILE A 260 5.79 10.68 -22.28
N ARG A 261 6.91 11.30 -22.62
CA ARG A 261 8.06 11.41 -21.70
C ARG A 261 7.70 12.20 -20.45
N ASN A 262 7.04 13.35 -20.60
CA ASN A 262 6.61 14.19 -19.48
C ASN A 262 5.54 13.51 -18.63
N TRP A 263 4.61 12.80 -19.26
CA TRP A 263 3.56 12.05 -18.57
C TRP A 263 4.16 10.94 -17.71
N ILE A 264 5.12 10.18 -18.25
CA ILE A 264 5.81 9.13 -17.49
C ILE A 264 6.63 9.72 -16.35
N ASP A 265 7.35 10.83 -16.58
CA ASP A 265 8.07 11.52 -15.51
C ASP A 265 7.13 12.04 -14.40
N LEU A 266 5.94 12.54 -14.76
CA LEU A 266 4.90 12.92 -13.80
C LEU A 266 4.44 11.71 -12.99
N LEU A 267 4.13 10.58 -13.64
CA LEU A 267 3.73 9.35 -12.95
C LEU A 267 4.85 8.84 -12.03
N SER A 268 6.09 8.82 -12.49
CA SER A 268 7.25 8.46 -11.66
C SER A 268 7.39 9.37 -10.45
N PHE A 269 7.18 10.68 -10.63
CA PHE A 269 7.27 11.65 -9.54
C PHE A 269 6.15 11.46 -8.53
N LEU A 270 4.92 11.24 -8.98
CA LEU A 270 3.77 10.98 -8.10
C LEU A 270 3.96 9.69 -7.29
N LEU A 271 4.65 8.70 -7.84
CA LEU A 271 4.83 7.38 -7.24
C LEU A 271 6.04 7.33 -6.29
N ALA A 272 7.18 7.90 -6.70
CA ALA A 272 8.46 7.75 -6.02
C ALA A 272 9.17 9.08 -5.69
N GLY A 273 8.58 10.23 -6.02
CA GLY A 273 9.19 11.55 -5.82
C GLY A 273 10.36 11.85 -6.75
N VAL A 274 10.58 11.01 -7.77
CA VAL A 274 11.69 11.10 -8.73
C VAL A 274 11.19 10.91 -10.16
N LYS A 275 11.99 11.33 -11.15
CA LYS A 275 11.67 11.12 -12.57
C LYS A 275 11.95 9.67 -13.00
N SER A 276 11.62 9.35 -14.25
CA SER A 276 11.81 8.02 -14.85
C SER A 276 13.26 7.50 -14.77
N ASN A 277 14.26 8.38 -14.66
CA ASN A 277 15.67 8.02 -14.49
C ASN A 277 16.08 7.67 -13.05
N GLY A 278 15.21 7.91 -12.07
CA GLY A 278 15.46 7.62 -10.66
C GLY A 278 14.58 6.50 -10.09
N VAL A 279 13.45 6.21 -10.74
CA VAL A 279 12.51 5.15 -10.32
C VAL A 279 12.93 3.80 -10.90
N LEU A 280 12.75 2.73 -10.12
CA LEU A 280 13.01 1.37 -10.59
C LEU A 280 11.94 0.92 -11.58
N SER A 281 12.36 0.21 -12.62
CA SER A 281 11.45 -0.36 -13.61
C SER A 281 10.43 -1.32 -13.00
N ALA A 282 10.81 -2.06 -11.95
CA ALA A 282 9.90 -2.94 -11.20
C ALA A 282 8.72 -2.17 -10.58
N GLU A 283 8.98 -1.00 -10.01
CA GLU A 283 7.95 -0.17 -9.36
C GLU A 283 6.98 0.39 -10.38
N MET A 284 7.49 0.95 -11.48
CA MET A 284 6.65 1.48 -12.56
C MET A 284 5.84 0.38 -13.24
N THR A 285 6.45 -0.76 -13.56
CA THR A 285 5.74 -1.85 -14.26
C THR A 285 4.61 -2.45 -13.43
N HIS A 286 4.75 -2.54 -12.10
CA HIS A 286 3.67 -3.02 -11.23
C HIS A 286 2.41 -2.14 -11.34
N GLU A 287 2.57 -0.82 -11.38
CA GLU A 287 1.45 0.14 -11.39
C GLU A 287 0.57 0.03 -12.64
N TYR A 288 1.15 -0.25 -13.81
CA TYR A 288 0.40 -0.25 -15.08
C TYR A 288 -0.62 -1.38 -15.24
N LEU A 289 -0.70 -2.30 -14.28
CA LEU A 289 -1.66 -3.42 -14.27
C LEU A 289 -2.68 -3.35 -13.11
N SER A 290 -2.50 -2.40 -12.18
CA SER A 290 -3.36 -2.20 -11.01
C SER A 290 -4.43 -1.14 -11.24
#